data_AF-A0A938K401-F1
#
_entry.id   AF-A0A938K401-F1
#
_cell.length_a   1.000
_cell.length_b   1.000
_cell.length_c   1.000
_cell.angle_alpha   90.00
_cell.angle_beta   90.00
_cell.angle_gamma   90.00
#
_symmetry.space_group_name_H-M   'P 1'
#
loop_
_entity.id
_entity.type
_entity.pdbx_description
1 polymer ?
#
loop_
_entity_poly.entity_id
_entity_poly.type
_entity_poly.pdbx_seq_one_letter_code
_entity_poly.pdbx_strand_id
1 'polypeptide(L)'
;MRPPDLFDGTRSISRRCLLERAGCGFGLVALRSLVAAQEAASPSGGRVVEPAPGPHFAPRAKRILFLFMQGGPSHMDTFDPKPLLTRDHGKPLPFKRPLTFAEGSVGNLFR
;
A
#
# COMPACT_ATOMS: atom_id res chain seq x y z
N MET A 1 19.21 -19.47 -25.51
CA MET A 1 19.54 -19.00 -24.14
C MET A 1 21.02 -19.27 -23.92
N ARG A 2 21.85 -18.23 -23.79
CA ARG A 2 23.31 -18.37 -23.58
C ARG A 2 23.59 -18.30 -22.07
N PRO A 3 24.40 -19.20 -21.48
CA PRO A 3 24.71 -19.16 -20.05
C PRO A 3 25.53 -17.90 -19.71
N PRO A 4 25.40 -17.34 -18.50
CA PRO A 4 26.21 -16.22 -18.07
C PRO A 4 27.67 -16.68 -17.90
N ASP A 5 28.55 -16.02 -18.63
CA ASP A 5 29.98 -16.27 -18.70
C ASP A 5 30.58 -16.12 -17.29
N LEU A 6 30.98 -17.23 -16.67
CA LEU A 6 31.30 -17.26 -15.24
C LEU A 6 32.66 -16.68 -14.89
N PHE A 7 33.60 -16.51 -15.83
CA PHE A 7 34.89 -15.87 -15.55
C PHE A 7 35.51 -15.27 -16.83
N ASP A 8 35.30 -13.98 -17.09
CA ASP A 8 36.09 -13.21 -18.08
C ASP A 8 37.20 -12.44 -17.34
N GLY A 9 38.40 -13.00 -17.34
CA GLY A 9 39.52 -12.69 -16.46
C GLY A 9 40.37 -11.46 -16.80
N THR A 10 39.90 -10.47 -17.57
CA THR A 10 40.73 -9.30 -17.94
C THR A 10 40.00 -7.97 -18.07
N ARG A 11 38.83 -7.79 -17.45
CA ARG A 11 38.11 -6.51 -17.55
C ARG A 11 38.46 -5.58 -16.40
N SER A 12 39.14 -4.48 -16.73
CA SER A 12 39.24 -3.29 -15.89
C SER A 12 37.89 -3.01 -15.22
N ILE A 13 37.90 -2.65 -13.93
CA ILE A 13 36.68 -2.40 -13.17
C ILE A 13 35.92 -1.26 -13.86
N SER A 14 34.90 -1.62 -14.64
CA SER A 14 34.06 -0.63 -15.30
C SER A 14 33.14 0.01 -14.26
N ARG A 15 32.81 1.30 -14.46
CA ARG A 15 31.89 2.03 -13.57
C ARG A 15 30.58 1.26 -13.32
N ARG A 16 30.05 0.57 -14.34
CA ARG A 16 28.82 -0.25 -14.22
C ARG A 16 29.04 -1.45 -13.30
N CYS A 17 30.13 -2.20 -13.47
CA CYS A 17 30.49 -3.32 -12.59
C CYS A 17 30.69 -2.86 -11.13
N LEU A 18 31.33 -1.70 -10.94
CA LEU A 18 31.50 -1.11 -9.61
C LEU A 18 30.14 -0.75 -8.98
N LEU A 19 29.23 -0.13 -9.73
CA LEU A 19 27.90 0.24 -9.25
C LEU A 19 27.03 -0.99 -8.95
N GLU A 20 27.07 -2.02 -9.80
CA GLU A 20 26.37 -3.29 -9.58
C GLU A 20 26.87 -3.99 -8.31
N ARG A 21 28.19 -4.08 -8.11
CA ARG A 21 28.78 -4.72 -6.93
C ARG A 21 28.63 -3.90 -5.66
N ALA A 22 28.80 -2.58 -5.71
CA ALA A 22 28.64 -1.69 -4.56
C ALA A 22 27.17 -1.59 -4.12
N GLY A 23 26.24 -1.51 -5.08
CA GLY A 23 24.81 -1.41 -4.79
C GLY A 23 24.24 -2.69 -4.16
N CYS A 24 24.60 -3.87 -4.69
CA CYS A 24 24.11 -5.15 -4.16
C CYS A 24 24.87 -5.62 -2.90
N GLY A 25 26.17 -5.34 -2.81
CA GLY A 25 27.01 -5.80 -1.69
C GLY A 25 26.81 -5.02 -0.40
N PHE A 26 26.81 -3.68 -0.47
CA PHE A 26 26.64 -2.84 0.73
C PHE A 26 25.20 -2.91 1.27
N GLY A 27 24.20 -2.97 0.38
CA GLY A 27 22.80 -3.13 0.77
C GLY A 27 22.53 -4.40 1.59
N LEU A 28 23.26 -5.49 1.31
CA LEU A 28 23.12 -6.75 2.04
C LEU A 28 23.56 -6.63 3.51
N VAL A 29 24.56 -5.79 3.80
CA VAL A 29 25.04 -5.53 5.17
C VAL A 29 23.94 -4.84 5.99
N ALA A 30 23.29 -3.83 5.41
CA ALA A 30 22.16 -3.14 6.04
C ALA A 30 20.94 -4.08 6.20
N LEU A 31 20.67 -4.95 5.22
CA LEU A 31 19.60 -5.94 5.34
C LEU A 31 19.87 -6.93 6.49
N ARG A 32 21.12 -7.38 6.64
CA ARG A 32 21.49 -8.32 7.71
C ARG A 32 21.29 -7.72 9.10
N SER A 33 21.57 -6.43 9.30
CA SER A 33 21.34 -5.77 10.59
C SER A 33 19.85 -5.61 10.89
N LEU A 34 19.02 -5.31 9.90
CA LEU A 34 17.56 -5.25 10.05
C LEU A 34 16.96 -6.62 10.41
N VAL A 35 17.40 -7.69 9.75
CA VAL A 35 16.96 -9.07 10.08
C VAL A 35 17.41 -9.47 11.48
N ALA A 36 18.64 -9.16 11.87
CA ALA A 36 19.13 -9.43 13.22
C ALA A 36 18.36 -8.65 14.29
N ALA A 37 18.00 -7.39 14.03
CA ALA A 37 17.16 -6.59 14.92
C ALA A 37 15.74 -7.17 15.04
N GLN A 38 15.19 -7.69 13.94
CA GLN A 38 13.89 -8.37 13.94
C GLN A 38 13.92 -9.68 14.74
N GLU A 39 15.00 -10.46 14.62
CA GLU A 39 15.23 -11.68 15.40
C GLU A 39 15.43 -11.38 16.89
N ALA A 40 16.14 -10.31 17.24
CA ALA A 40 16.35 -9.89 18.62
C ALA A 40 15.10 -9.28 19.27
N ALA A 41 14.22 -8.66 18.47
CA ALA A 41 12.93 -8.13 18.91
C ALA A 41 11.84 -9.21 19.01
N SER A 42 12.08 -10.41 18.45
CA SER A 42 11.21 -11.56 18.66
C SER A 42 11.41 -12.08 20.08
N PRO A 43 10.37 -12.10 20.94
CA PRO A 43 10.51 -12.64 22.28
C PRO A 43 10.93 -14.11 22.19
N SER A 44 12.04 -14.44 22.84
CA SER A 44 12.50 -15.80 23.09
C SER A 44 11.48 -16.51 23.98
N GLY A 45 10.43 -17.01 23.36
CA GLY A 45 9.30 -17.64 24.01
C GLY A 45 8.33 -17.98 22.90
N GLY A 46 8.44 -19.21 22.41
CA GLY A 46 7.55 -19.75 21.38
C GLY A 46 6.11 -19.68 21.84
N ARG A 47 5.46 -18.53 21.64
CA ARG A 47 4.03 -18.50 21.47
C ARG A 47 3.80 -19.16 20.13
N VAL A 48 3.54 -20.46 20.17
CA VAL A 48 2.81 -21.14 19.10
C VAL A 48 1.50 -20.37 19.00
N VAL A 49 1.49 -19.41 18.09
CA VAL A 49 0.24 -18.84 17.60
C VAL A 49 -0.38 -20.02 16.90
N GLU A 50 -1.32 -20.68 17.57
CA GLU A 50 -2.21 -21.65 16.93
C GLU A 50 -2.61 -21.04 15.59
N PRO A 51 -2.28 -21.69 14.46
CA PRO A 51 -2.54 -21.09 13.17
C PRO A 51 -4.03 -20.81 13.13
N ALA A 52 -4.37 -19.52 12.95
CA ALA A 52 -5.75 -19.12 12.78
C ALA A 52 -6.39 -20.07 11.76
N PRO A 53 -7.62 -20.56 12.00
CA PRO A 53 -8.26 -21.49 11.09
C PRO A 53 -8.13 -20.94 9.67
N GLY A 54 -7.52 -21.76 8.81
CA GLY A 54 -7.23 -21.36 7.45
C GLY A 54 -8.51 -20.91 6.74
N PRO A 55 -8.39 -20.10 5.68
CA PRO A 55 -9.56 -19.67 4.92
C PRO A 55 -10.37 -20.90 4.48
N HIS A 56 -11.70 -20.82 4.58
CA HIS A 56 -12.60 -21.90 4.15
C HIS A 56 -12.39 -22.32 2.68
N PHE A 57 -11.75 -21.46 1.88
CA PHE A 57 -11.42 -21.70 0.48
C PHE A 57 -9.96 -21.39 0.19
N ALA A 58 -9.39 -22.12 -0.79
CA ALA A 58 -8.04 -21.85 -1.26
C ALA A 58 -7.96 -20.43 -1.88
N PRO A 59 -7.01 -19.59 -1.45
CA PRO A 59 -6.87 -18.25 -1.99
C PRO A 59 -6.49 -18.29 -3.46
N ARG A 60 -7.32 -17.67 -4.31
CA ARG A 60 -7.11 -17.61 -5.78
C ARG A 60 -6.22 -16.44 -6.19
N ALA A 61 -6.22 -15.35 -5.41
CA ALA A 61 -5.45 -14.15 -5.70
C ALA A 61 -4.06 -14.23 -5.04
N LYS A 62 -2.99 -14.01 -5.83
CA LYS A 62 -1.60 -14.01 -5.35
C LYS A 62 -1.12 -12.64 -4.86
N ARG A 63 -1.73 -11.55 -5.34
CA ARG A 63 -1.39 -10.15 -5.05
C ARG A 63 -2.66 -9.32 -5.06
N ILE A 64 -2.84 -8.44 -4.07
CA ILE A 64 -3.97 -7.52 -3.97
C ILE A 64 -3.41 -6.11 -3.89
N LEU A 65 -3.85 -5.24 -4.80
CA LEU A 65 -3.59 -3.80 -4.71
C LEU A 65 -4.90 -3.15 -4.27
N PHE A 66 -4.93 -2.63 -3.05
CA PHE A 66 -6.09 -1.91 -2.51
C PHE A 66 -5.86 -0.41 -2.70
N LEU A 67 -6.61 0.21 -3.60
CA LEU A 67 -6.53 1.64 -3.86
C LEU A 67 -7.70 2.34 -3.17
N PHE A 68 -7.40 3.23 -2.22
CA PHE A 68 -8.38 4.11 -1.61
C PHE A 68 -8.29 5.49 -2.27
N MET A 69 -9.21 5.76 -3.19
CA MET A 69 -9.28 7.03 -3.90
C MET A 69 -10.30 7.94 -3.22
N GLN A 70 -9.82 9.06 -2.67
CA GLN A 70 -10.68 10.13 -2.16
C GLN A 70 -11.39 10.82 -3.33
N GLY A 71 -12.70 11.01 -3.23
CA GLY A 71 -13.49 11.82 -4.18
C GLY A 71 -14.27 11.07 -5.27
N GLY A 72 -14.32 9.73 -5.23
CA GLY A 72 -15.25 8.97 -6.07
C GLY A 72 -16.68 9.06 -5.53
N PRO A 73 -17.72 9.24 -6.37
CA PRO A 73 -19.09 9.15 -5.91
C PRO A 73 -19.31 7.75 -5.33
N SER A 74 -19.93 7.67 -4.14
CA SER A 74 -20.21 6.37 -3.56
C SER A 74 -21.18 5.61 -4.47
N HIS A 75 -21.12 4.27 -4.48
CA HIS A 75 -22.08 3.47 -5.23
C HIS A 75 -23.53 3.80 -4.80
N MET A 76 -23.71 4.15 -3.52
CA MET A 76 -24.97 4.61 -2.94
C MET A 76 -25.43 5.97 -3.47
N ASP A 77 -24.53 6.82 -3.95
CA ASP A 77 -24.87 8.14 -4.52
C ASP A 77 -25.10 8.10 -6.03
N THR A 78 -24.66 7.04 -6.72
CA THR A 78 -24.67 6.99 -8.19
C THR A 78 -25.96 6.40 -8.76
N PHE A 79 -26.60 5.45 -8.05
CA PHE A 79 -27.72 4.67 -8.59
C PHE A 79 -29.03 4.78 -7.81
N ASP A 80 -29.08 5.58 -6.75
CA ASP A 80 -30.30 5.82 -5.97
C ASP A 80 -30.76 7.27 -6.18
N PRO A 81 -31.82 7.52 -6.97
CA PRO A 81 -32.33 8.88 -7.15
C PRO A 81 -32.84 9.42 -5.82
N LYS A 82 -32.26 10.54 -5.36
CA LYS A 82 -32.61 11.20 -4.10
C LYS A 82 -33.56 12.36 -4.36
N PRO A 83 -34.90 12.15 -4.43
CA PRO A 83 -35.85 13.19 -4.83
C PRO A 83 -35.85 14.40 -3.90
N LEU A 84 -35.60 14.18 -2.61
CA LEU A 84 -35.48 15.26 -1.62
C LEU A 84 -34.22 16.12 -1.87
N LEU A 85 -33.13 15.50 -2.29
CA LEU A 85 -31.88 16.21 -2.60
C LEU A 85 -32.03 17.06 -3.87
N THR A 86 -32.75 16.53 -4.87
CA THR A 86 -33.11 17.29 -6.08
C THR A 86 -34.02 18.48 -5.76
N ARG A 87 -35.04 18.29 -4.92
CA ARG A 87 -35.98 19.35 -4.53
C ARG A 87 -35.32 20.47 -3.72
N ASP A 88 -34.41 20.09 -2.83
CA ASP A 88 -33.76 21.00 -1.88
C ASP A 88 -32.38 21.44 -2.37
N HIS A 89 -32.08 21.25 -3.65
CA HIS A 89 -30.85 21.68 -4.31
C HIS A 89 -30.58 23.18 -4.07
N GLY A 90 -29.34 23.51 -3.70
CA GLY A 90 -28.90 24.89 -3.43
C GLY A 90 -29.34 25.48 -2.09
N LYS A 91 -30.15 24.78 -1.28
CA LYS A 91 -30.54 25.24 0.07
C LYS A 91 -29.39 25.03 1.08
N PRO A 92 -29.34 25.82 2.16
CA PRO A 92 -28.39 25.60 3.24
C PRO A 92 -28.65 24.26 3.94
N LEU A 93 -27.59 23.67 4.48
CA LEU A 93 -27.67 22.40 5.20
C LEU A 93 -28.60 22.52 6.42
N PRO A 94 -29.58 21.61 6.60
CA PRO A 94 -30.54 21.69 7.70
C PRO A 94 -29.97 21.21 9.05
N PHE A 95 -28.70 20.82 9.13
CA PHE A 95 -28.05 20.29 10.33
C PHE A 95 -26.69 20.94 10.59
N LYS A 96 -26.21 20.82 11.84
CA LYS A 96 -24.92 21.35 12.27
C LYS A 96 -23.79 20.69 11.49
N ARG A 97 -22.91 21.50 10.90
CA ARG A 97 -21.83 21.02 10.04
C ARG A 97 -20.89 20.08 10.81
N PRO A 98 -20.56 18.90 10.27
CA PRO A 98 -19.55 18.04 10.87
C PRO A 98 -18.18 18.71 10.76
N LEU A 99 -17.31 18.47 11.75
CA LEU A 99 -15.91 18.94 11.69
C LEU A 99 -15.19 18.13 10.61
N THR A 100 -14.87 18.79 9.50
CA THR A 100 -14.16 18.19 8.37
C THR A 100 -12.67 18.53 8.41
N PHE A 101 -11.83 17.58 7.98
CA PHE A 101 -10.36 17.73 7.89
C PHE A 101 -9.88 18.64 6.74
N ALA A 102 -10.81 19.16 5.93
CA ALA A 102 -10.51 20.10 4.85
C ALA A 102 -10.88 21.52 5.30
N GLU A 103 -9.87 22.38 5.40
CA GLU A 103 -10.00 23.80 5.70
C GLU A 103 -10.56 24.53 4.46
N GLY A 104 -11.87 24.44 4.25
CA GLY A 104 -12.56 25.04 3.13
C GLY A 104 -14.08 25.09 3.33
N SER A 105 -14.73 26.10 2.78
CA SER A 105 -16.19 26.27 2.85
C SER A 105 -16.89 25.11 2.13
N VAL A 106 -17.45 24.17 2.89
CA VAL A 106 -18.38 23.16 2.35
C VAL A 106 -19.55 23.90 1.69
N GLY A 107 -19.73 23.68 0.39
CA GLY A 107 -20.77 24.33 -0.43
C GLY A 107 -22.19 23.88 -0.09
N ASN A 108 -23.18 24.39 -0.84
CA ASN A 108 -24.59 24.03 -0.69
C ASN A 108 -24.86 22.56 -1.09
N LEU A 109 -26.07 22.07 -0.81
CA LEU A 109 -26.52 20.72 -1.18
C LEU A 109 -26.19 20.40 -2.67
N PHE A 110 -25.58 19.22 -2.89
CA PHE A 110 -25.03 18.70 -4.17
C PHE A 110 -25.87 19.02 -5.42
N ARG A 111 -25.19 19.20 -6.57
CA ARG A 111 -25.78 19.12 -7.92
C ARG A 111 -26.06 17.69 -8.32
#